data_AF-A0A809PNG4-F1
#
_entry.id   AF-A0A809PNG4-F1
#
_cell.length_a   1.000
_cell.length_b   1.000
_cell.length_c   1.000
_cell.angle_alpha   90.00
_cell.angle_beta   90.00
_cell.angle_gamma   90.00
#
_symmetry.space_group_name_H-M   'P 1'
#
loop_
_entity.id
_entity.type
_entity.pdbx_description
1 polymer ?
#
loop_
_entity_poly.entity_id
_entity_poly.type
_entity_poly.pdbx_seq_one_letter_code
_entity_poly.pdbx_strand_id
1 'polypeptide(L)'
;MNNIIMKDAMTEQASITAHKVERVLWDVKTEAADLHAALSAILPDLDTRLAALRQELPCAHGINPFQSGAYQRPYRHLRAFYQDTGAGVLAHKGTEVYAHDRDQHLAVLSQFRIDYPVRGKSLFSAAEHFALVEQKIPLAISAFEAVEDAKAACMLQQAHLQRFGQLACIPTPLLVLAWPASARESHLTALRSLLSERAMRIVETSSADGLAAIIYYYPSLPLRVAHLPVELKKLGTAPWLQRLSSLTAGYGLTPEHVVDRWIDLVARMLALGFLPGRTEHIGIGHCLEMQNAVIDGGFVDLGSIISMAEVRSDAAFMEMLMAAFADLSKTVRHFMLGPVADVEAEYRNPSLLMLACLQRVVPALLQRLRTYPDLEPRLQAYLDRSETSCFSALVEEFRHLSPAMLNPVEHA
;
A
#
# COMPACT_ATOMS: atom_id res chain seq x y z
N MET A 1 17.76 -32.57 7.69
CA MET A 1 18.88 -31.82 7.08
C MET A 1 18.40 -31.08 5.84
N ASN A 2 17.71 -29.94 6.00
CA ASN A 2 17.45 -28.96 4.92
C ASN A 2 16.93 -27.62 5.48
N ASN A 3 17.46 -27.20 6.63
CA ASN A 3 17.35 -25.82 7.15
C ASN A 3 18.47 -24.90 6.59
N ILE A 4 19.09 -25.30 5.47
CA ILE A 4 20.38 -24.75 5.02
C ILE A 4 20.25 -23.91 3.73
N ILE A 5 19.11 -23.92 3.04
CA ILE A 5 18.98 -23.28 1.71
C ILE A 5 18.01 -22.09 1.75
N MET A 6 18.16 -21.21 2.74
CA MET A 6 17.68 -19.82 2.67
C MET A 6 18.82 -18.80 2.85
N LYS A 7 20.05 -19.26 3.12
CA LYS A 7 21.20 -18.36 3.33
C LYS A 7 21.83 -17.81 2.05
N ASP A 8 21.71 -18.48 0.92
CA ASP A 8 22.61 -18.22 -0.22
C ASP A 8 22.13 -17.16 -1.23
N ALA A 9 21.10 -16.38 -0.91
CA ALA A 9 20.74 -15.18 -1.68
C ALA A 9 20.47 -13.93 -0.81
N MET A 10 20.78 -14.00 0.49
CA MET A 10 20.60 -12.91 1.46
C MET A 10 21.88 -12.66 2.29
N THR A 11 23.04 -12.96 1.70
CA THR A 11 24.35 -13.05 2.37
C THR A 11 25.09 -11.72 2.55
N GLU A 12 24.42 -10.57 2.46
CA GLU A 12 24.98 -9.34 3.02
C GLU A 12 24.51 -9.20 4.48
N GLN A 13 25.46 -9.28 5.41
CA GLN A 13 25.23 -8.76 6.76
C GLN A 13 25.01 -7.27 6.64
N ALA A 14 23.74 -6.85 6.65
CA ALA A 14 23.44 -5.43 6.74
C ALA A 14 23.94 -4.91 8.09
N SER A 15 24.78 -3.88 8.03
CA SER A 15 25.02 -3.00 9.16
C SER A 15 23.84 -2.03 9.29
N ILE A 16 23.42 -1.78 10.53
CA ILE A 16 22.42 -0.77 10.87
C ILE A 16 23.15 0.34 11.61
N THR A 17 22.98 1.58 11.17
CA THR A 17 23.56 2.75 11.84
C THR A 17 22.44 3.66 12.30
N ALA A 18 22.53 4.18 13.51
CA ALA A 18 21.55 5.11 14.05
C ALA A 18 21.89 6.54 13.61
N HIS A 19 20.89 7.28 13.15
CA HIS A 19 21.04 8.66 12.70
C HIS A 19 20.14 9.59 13.51
N LYS A 20 20.67 10.76 13.87
CA LYS A 20 19.90 11.79 14.57
C LYS A 20 18.73 12.28 13.70
N VAL A 21 17.57 12.40 14.34
CA VAL A 21 16.40 13.04 13.77
C VAL A 21 16.34 14.51 14.16
N GLU A 22 15.69 15.35 13.36
CA GLU A 22 15.56 16.78 13.65
C GLU A 22 14.46 17.05 14.68
N ARG A 23 13.27 16.49 14.43
CA ARG A 23 12.10 16.64 15.30
C ARG A 23 11.05 15.57 15.01
N VAL A 24 10.11 15.40 15.96
CA VAL A 24 8.91 14.59 15.78
C VAL A 24 7.85 15.42 15.07
N LEU A 25 7.25 14.86 14.01
CA LEU A 25 6.15 15.47 13.25
C LEU A 25 4.78 14.91 13.62
N TRP A 26 4.74 13.63 14.04
CA TRP A 26 3.53 12.94 14.46
C TRP A 26 3.90 11.83 15.46
N ASP A 27 3.07 11.61 16.48
CA ASP A 27 3.35 10.66 17.56
C ASP A 27 2.09 9.98 18.05
N VAL A 28 2.04 8.65 17.96
CA VAL A 28 0.86 7.85 18.37
C VAL A 28 0.48 8.11 19.83
N LYS A 29 1.45 8.43 20.70
CA LYS A 29 1.19 8.65 22.12
C LYS A 29 0.35 9.90 22.37
N THR A 30 0.51 10.94 21.54
CA THR A 30 -0.23 12.21 21.69
C THR A 30 -1.44 12.27 20.77
N GLU A 31 -1.35 11.65 19.60
CA GLU A 31 -2.36 11.76 18.53
C GLU A 31 -3.44 10.65 18.64
N ALA A 32 -3.11 9.49 19.23
CA ALA A 32 -4.00 8.32 19.28
C ALA A 32 -3.74 7.43 20.50
N ALA A 33 -4.12 7.94 21.69
CA ALA A 33 -3.88 7.28 22.96
C ALA A 33 -4.50 5.86 23.06
N ASP A 34 -5.62 5.63 22.38
CA ASP A 34 -6.29 4.33 22.29
C ASP A 34 -5.46 3.31 21.46
N LEU A 35 -4.91 3.73 20.33
CA LEU A 35 -3.99 2.91 19.54
C LEU A 35 -2.68 2.64 20.30
N HIS A 36 -2.13 3.66 20.97
CA HIS A 36 -0.94 3.49 21.80
C HIS A 36 -1.18 2.47 22.92
N ALA A 37 -2.34 2.51 23.57
CA ALA A 37 -2.71 1.54 24.60
C ALA A 37 -2.85 0.12 24.02
N ALA A 38 -3.54 -0.03 22.88
CA ALA A 38 -3.68 -1.32 22.21
C ALA A 38 -2.33 -1.90 21.79
N LEU A 39 -1.44 -1.07 21.24
CA LEU A 39 -0.09 -1.48 20.85
C LEU A 39 0.79 -1.78 22.06
N SER A 40 0.68 -1.07 23.17
CA SER A 40 1.44 -1.36 24.40
C SER A 40 1.09 -2.73 24.98
N ALA A 41 -0.14 -3.22 24.77
CA ALA A 41 -0.52 -4.57 25.14
C ALA A 41 0.15 -5.65 24.26
N ILE A 42 0.48 -5.32 23.01
CA ILE A 42 1.17 -6.21 22.07
C ILE A 42 2.70 -6.11 22.24
N LEU A 43 3.20 -4.91 22.47
CA LEU A 43 4.60 -4.54 22.62
C LEU A 43 4.82 -3.88 23.99
N PRO A 44 5.07 -4.66 25.06
CA PRO A 44 5.21 -4.11 26.41
C PRO A 44 6.35 -3.09 26.58
N ASP A 45 7.35 -3.13 25.70
CA ASP A 45 8.49 -2.20 25.66
C ASP A 45 8.31 -1.03 24.67
N LEU A 46 7.08 -0.82 24.16
CA LEU A 46 6.77 0.21 23.15
C LEU A 46 7.27 1.58 23.58
N ASP A 47 6.96 2.04 24.80
CA ASP A 47 7.36 3.38 25.26
C ASP A 47 8.89 3.57 25.25
N THR A 48 9.64 2.55 25.67
CA THR A 48 11.11 2.55 25.62
C THR A 48 11.61 2.62 24.18
N ARG A 49 10.99 1.87 23.25
CA ARG A 49 11.33 1.90 21.82
C ARG A 49 11.06 3.27 21.21
N LEU A 50 9.87 3.84 21.45
CA LEU A 50 9.52 5.16 20.93
C LEU A 50 10.46 6.23 21.50
N ALA A 51 10.84 6.15 22.78
CA ALA A 51 11.80 7.08 23.38
C ALA A 51 13.17 7.02 22.69
N ALA A 52 13.67 5.83 22.35
CA ALA A 52 14.90 5.66 21.60
C ALA A 52 14.80 6.22 20.18
N LEU A 53 13.72 5.90 19.46
CA LEU A 53 13.50 6.35 18.07
C LEU A 53 13.35 7.87 17.94
N ARG A 54 12.86 8.56 18.98
CA ARG A 54 12.80 10.03 19.03
C ARG A 54 14.18 10.68 19.10
N GLN A 55 15.23 9.95 19.48
CA GLN A 55 16.60 10.46 19.55
C GLN A 55 17.36 10.10 18.28
N GLU A 56 17.37 8.81 17.93
CA GLU A 56 18.08 8.31 16.78
C GLU A 56 17.26 7.20 16.09
N LEU A 57 17.21 7.27 14.77
CA LEU A 57 16.49 6.31 13.95
C LEU A 57 17.49 5.33 13.30
N PRO A 58 17.26 4.01 13.39
CA PRO A 58 18.08 3.05 12.67
C PRO A 58 17.88 3.22 11.17
N CYS A 59 18.98 3.28 10.43
CA CYS A 59 19.01 3.27 8.98
C CYS A 59 19.80 2.05 8.51
N ALA A 60 19.24 1.31 7.54
CA ALA A 60 19.97 0.26 6.87
C ALA A 60 21.14 0.85 6.08
N HIS A 61 22.31 0.20 6.15
CA HIS A 61 23.48 0.67 5.43
C HIS A 61 23.26 0.68 3.92
N GLY A 62 22.57 -0.33 3.36
CA GLY A 62 22.29 -0.45 1.94
C GLY A 62 20.79 -0.62 1.61
N ILE A 63 20.44 -0.39 0.34
CA ILE A 63 19.06 -0.48 -0.17
C ILE A 63 18.69 -1.90 -0.62
N ASN A 64 19.69 -2.73 -0.92
CA ASN A 64 19.48 -4.10 -1.37
C ASN A 64 18.75 -4.98 -0.33
N PRO A 65 18.05 -6.05 -0.76
CA PRO A 65 17.42 -6.99 0.17
C PRO A 65 18.43 -7.63 1.11
N PHE A 66 18.09 -7.77 2.39
CA PHE A 66 18.99 -8.34 3.40
C PHE A 66 18.22 -9.00 4.55
N GLN A 67 18.93 -9.83 5.32
CA GLN A 67 18.48 -10.34 6.62
C GLN A 67 19.67 -10.38 7.59
N SER A 68 19.59 -9.60 8.67
CA SER A 68 20.68 -9.41 9.63
C SER A 68 20.12 -9.23 11.04
N GLY A 69 20.29 -10.24 11.89
CA GLY A 69 19.72 -10.25 13.25
C GLY A 69 18.20 -10.07 13.23
N ALA A 70 17.70 -9.06 13.94
CA ALA A 70 16.28 -8.71 13.96
C ALA A 70 15.83 -7.90 12.73
N TYR A 71 16.74 -7.50 11.84
CA TYR A 71 16.42 -6.62 10.72
C TYR A 71 16.35 -7.36 9.40
N GLN A 72 15.44 -6.95 8.54
CA GLN A 72 15.29 -7.51 7.20
C GLN A 72 14.71 -6.49 6.22
N ARG A 73 15.13 -6.59 4.96
CA ARG A 73 14.52 -5.89 3.83
C ARG A 73 14.14 -6.92 2.77
N PRO A 74 12.85 -7.16 2.53
CA PRO A 74 12.45 -8.05 1.44
C PRO A 74 12.69 -7.42 0.08
N TYR A 75 12.73 -8.26 -0.95
CA TYR A 75 12.82 -7.83 -2.34
C TYR A 75 11.72 -6.82 -2.70
N ARG A 76 12.08 -5.74 -3.42
CA ARG A 76 11.21 -4.60 -3.84
C ARG A 76 10.76 -3.63 -2.76
N HIS A 77 11.19 -3.76 -1.51
CA HIS A 77 10.94 -2.73 -0.49
C HIS A 77 11.97 -1.61 -0.55
N LEU A 78 11.92 -0.83 -1.63
CA LEU A 78 12.93 0.20 -1.91
C LEU A 78 12.93 1.38 -0.93
N ARG A 79 11.82 1.61 -0.22
CA ARG A 79 11.66 2.71 0.73
C ARG A 79 11.40 2.23 2.16
N ALA A 80 11.59 0.94 2.46
CA ALA A 80 11.35 0.41 3.79
C ALA A 80 12.20 -0.81 4.12
N PHE A 81 12.58 -0.93 5.39
CA PHE A 81 13.04 -2.19 5.98
C PHE A 81 12.29 -2.45 7.28
N TYR A 82 12.46 -3.65 7.85
CA TYR A 82 11.67 -4.12 8.98
C TYR A 82 12.56 -4.59 10.11
N GLN A 83 12.11 -4.34 11.34
CA GLN A 83 12.68 -4.87 12.58
C GLN A 83 11.67 -5.84 13.21
N ASP A 84 12.07 -7.08 13.42
CA ASP A 84 11.31 -8.07 14.16
C ASP A 84 11.24 -7.69 15.65
N THR A 85 10.05 -7.80 16.21
CA THR A 85 9.74 -7.54 17.62
C THR A 85 9.35 -8.80 18.39
N GLY A 86 9.27 -9.95 17.72
CA GLY A 86 8.69 -11.20 18.25
C GLY A 86 7.16 -11.25 18.21
N ALA A 87 6.48 -10.10 18.24
CA ALA A 87 5.02 -9.99 18.13
C ALA A 87 4.53 -9.42 16.78
N GLY A 88 5.45 -9.18 15.86
CA GLY A 88 5.23 -8.51 14.58
C GLY A 88 6.47 -7.74 14.16
N VAL A 89 6.32 -6.72 13.31
CA VAL A 89 7.45 -5.92 12.81
C VAL A 89 7.24 -4.43 13.01
N LEU A 90 8.33 -3.71 13.22
CA LEU A 90 8.40 -2.26 13.01
C LEU A 90 8.95 -2.00 11.62
N ALA A 91 8.18 -1.34 10.77
CA ALA A 91 8.66 -0.85 9.50
C ALA A 91 9.35 0.49 9.69
N HIS A 92 10.52 0.64 9.09
CA HIS A 92 11.30 1.87 9.01
C HIS A 92 11.25 2.36 7.57
N LYS A 93 10.30 3.24 7.23
CA LYS A 93 10.05 3.72 5.87
C LYS A 93 10.62 5.13 5.69
N GLY A 94 11.42 5.36 4.65
CA GLY A 94 12.03 6.67 4.37
C GLY A 94 13.45 6.88 4.90
N THR A 95 14.12 5.81 5.34
CA THR A 95 15.48 5.85 5.89
C THR A 95 16.58 5.83 4.83
N GLU A 96 16.23 5.54 3.57
CA GLU A 96 17.17 5.28 2.48
C GLU A 96 17.98 6.50 2.05
N VAL A 97 17.59 7.69 2.49
CA VAL A 97 18.37 8.92 2.29
C VAL A 97 19.77 8.84 2.93
N TYR A 98 19.98 7.93 3.89
CA TYR A 98 21.25 7.65 4.55
C TYR A 98 21.94 6.36 4.09
N ALA A 99 21.38 5.63 3.13
CA ALA A 99 22.03 4.44 2.61
C ALA A 99 23.31 4.81 1.84
N HIS A 100 24.39 4.04 2.05
CA HIS A 100 25.69 4.29 1.41
C HIS A 100 25.64 4.11 -0.12
N ASP A 101 24.77 3.23 -0.59
CA ASP A 101 24.56 2.87 -1.99
C ASP A 101 23.36 3.62 -2.62
N ARG A 102 22.87 4.67 -1.95
CA ARG A 102 21.73 5.49 -2.40
C ARG A 102 21.94 6.05 -3.80
N ASP A 103 23.05 6.74 -4.03
CA ASP A 103 23.32 7.41 -5.30
C ASP A 103 23.48 6.39 -6.45
N GLN A 104 24.08 5.23 -6.16
CA GLN A 104 24.15 4.12 -7.10
C GLN A 104 22.76 3.60 -7.47
N HIS A 105 21.86 3.43 -6.50
CA HIS A 105 20.49 2.99 -6.76
C HIS A 105 19.69 4.04 -7.53
N LEU A 106 19.84 5.33 -7.22
CA LEU A 106 19.21 6.41 -7.98
C LEU A 106 19.67 6.40 -9.44
N ALA A 107 20.96 6.20 -9.69
CA ALA A 107 21.50 6.05 -11.05
C ALA A 107 20.95 4.81 -11.78
N VAL A 108 20.77 3.68 -11.08
CA VAL A 108 20.12 2.50 -11.67
C VAL A 108 18.64 2.79 -12.02
N LEU A 109 17.91 3.45 -11.12
CA LEU A 109 16.50 3.81 -11.36
C LEU A 109 16.32 4.80 -12.51
N SER A 110 17.28 5.70 -12.76
CA SER A 110 17.22 6.64 -13.89
C SER A 110 17.52 5.98 -15.25
N GLN A 111 18.21 4.84 -15.23
CA GLN A 111 18.48 4.04 -16.43
C GLN A 111 17.39 3.00 -16.69
N PHE A 112 16.78 2.46 -15.65
CA PHE A 112 15.73 1.45 -15.78
C PHE A 112 14.44 2.06 -16.35
N ARG A 113 13.85 1.42 -17.36
CA ARG A 113 12.52 1.75 -17.87
C ARG A 113 11.54 0.68 -17.41
N ILE A 114 10.43 1.11 -16.81
CA ILE A 114 9.37 0.18 -16.40
C ILE A 114 8.80 -0.47 -17.64
N ASP A 115 8.82 -1.80 -17.70
CA ASP A 115 8.22 -2.55 -18.80
C ASP A 115 6.79 -2.89 -18.45
N TYR A 116 5.84 -2.34 -19.21
CA TYR A 116 4.44 -2.71 -19.12
C TYR A 116 4.19 -3.78 -20.17
N PRO A 117 3.85 -5.01 -19.78
CA PRO A 117 3.53 -6.04 -20.75
C PRO A 117 2.48 -5.55 -21.75
N VAL A 118 2.65 -5.82 -23.05
CA VAL A 118 1.79 -5.38 -24.17
C VAL A 118 1.88 -3.89 -24.53
N ARG A 119 2.01 -2.97 -23.56
CA ARG A 119 2.20 -1.51 -23.85
C ARG A 119 3.65 -1.15 -24.19
N GLY A 120 4.59 -2.03 -23.86
CA GLY A 120 6.01 -1.83 -24.01
C GLY A 120 6.63 -1.03 -22.86
N LYS A 121 7.88 -0.62 -23.06
CA LYS A 121 8.63 0.12 -22.06
C LYS A 121 8.10 1.54 -21.91
N SER A 122 7.96 1.99 -20.67
CA SER A 122 7.74 3.38 -20.32
C SER A 122 8.74 4.28 -21.06
N LEU A 123 8.26 5.44 -21.51
CA LEU A 123 9.13 6.47 -22.08
C LEU A 123 10.02 7.11 -21.00
N PHE A 124 9.57 7.10 -19.74
CA PHE A 124 10.26 7.68 -18.60
C PHE A 124 11.00 6.61 -17.81
N SER A 125 12.10 7.02 -17.16
CA SER A 125 12.82 6.15 -16.22
C SER A 125 11.96 5.76 -15.01
N ALA A 126 12.36 4.71 -14.28
CA ALA A 126 11.71 4.37 -13.02
C ALA A 126 11.85 5.50 -11.99
N ALA A 127 12.99 6.20 -11.96
CA ALA A 127 13.17 7.40 -11.14
C ALA A 127 12.17 8.51 -11.51
N GLU A 128 11.94 8.72 -12.81
CA GLU A 128 10.93 9.68 -13.27
C GLU A 128 9.50 9.21 -13.05
N HIS A 129 9.22 7.90 -13.09
CA HIS A 129 7.90 7.35 -12.79
C HIS A 129 7.44 7.71 -11.37
N PHE A 130 8.33 7.59 -10.39
CA PHE A 130 8.05 8.03 -9.01
C PHE A 130 7.56 9.48 -8.98
N ALA A 131 8.25 10.40 -9.66
CA ALA A 131 7.89 11.81 -9.64
C ALA A 131 6.66 12.14 -10.51
N LEU A 132 6.63 11.67 -11.76
CA LEU A 132 5.64 12.07 -12.76
C LEU A 132 4.31 11.33 -12.62
N VAL A 133 4.36 10.07 -12.18
CA VAL A 133 3.17 9.24 -12.03
C VAL A 133 2.80 9.17 -10.56
N GLU A 134 3.71 8.69 -9.70
CA GLU A 134 3.41 8.45 -8.28
C GLU A 134 3.38 9.73 -7.42
N GLN A 135 3.89 10.86 -7.94
CA GLN A 135 4.10 12.10 -7.18
C GLN A 135 4.93 11.91 -5.91
N LYS A 136 5.76 10.86 -5.90
CA LYS A 136 6.63 10.43 -4.81
C LYS A 136 8.09 10.76 -5.14
N ILE A 137 8.91 10.88 -4.10
CA ILE A 137 10.34 11.13 -4.25
C ILE A 137 11.07 9.78 -4.38
N PRO A 138 11.89 9.55 -5.43
CA PRO A 138 12.66 8.32 -5.54
C PRO A 138 13.51 8.09 -4.29
N LEU A 139 13.37 6.91 -3.68
CA LEU A 139 14.11 6.48 -2.48
C LEU A 139 13.99 7.43 -1.25
N ALA A 140 12.98 8.28 -1.20
CA ALA A 140 12.70 9.11 -0.03
C ALA A 140 11.18 9.24 0.19
N ILE A 141 10.81 9.77 1.35
CA ILE A 141 9.44 10.12 1.69
C ILE A 141 9.44 11.59 2.11
N SER A 142 8.51 12.38 1.61
CA SER A 142 8.36 13.76 2.07
C SER A 142 7.74 13.79 3.46
N ALA A 143 7.99 14.88 4.20
CA ALA A 143 7.32 15.10 5.48
C ALA A 143 5.79 15.09 5.34
N PHE A 144 5.27 15.69 4.28
CA PHE A 144 3.84 15.68 3.96
C PHE A 144 3.31 14.26 3.70
N GLU A 145 3.94 13.48 2.82
CA GLU A 145 3.56 12.09 2.52
C GLU A 145 3.53 11.25 3.80
N ALA A 146 4.57 11.36 4.63
CA ALA A 146 4.68 10.58 5.86
C ALA A 146 3.58 10.92 6.88
N VAL A 147 3.24 12.20 7.06
CA VAL A 147 2.19 12.62 7.99
C VAL A 147 0.80 12.22 7.48
N GLU A 148 0.52 12.38 6.20
CA GLU A 148 -0.77 11.99 5.62
C GLU A 148 -0.97 10.47 5.65
N ASP A 149 0.06 9.68 5.34
CA ASP A 149 0.06 8.22 5.52
C ASP A 149 -0.27 7.84 6.97
N ALA A 150 0.38 8.50 7.95
CA ALA A 150 0.16 8.24 9.36
C ALA A 150 -1.28 8.60 9.78
N LYS A 151 -1.80 9.76 9.38
CA LYS A 151 -3.19 10.14 9.71
C LYS A 151 -4.21 9.20 9.10
N ALA A 152 -4.07 8.86 7.82
CA ALA A 152 -4.99 7.95 7.13
C ALA A 152 -5.03 6.56 7.81
N ALA A 153 -3.86 6.00 8.11
CA ALA A 153 -3.75 4.73 8.82
C ALA A 153 -4.29 4.81 10.26
N CYS A 154 -4.01 5.90 10.98
CA CYS A 154 -4.51 6.14 12.33
C CYS A 154 -6.04 6.17 12.38
N MET A 155 -6.67 6.97 11.51
CA MET A 155 -8.12 7.12 11.47
C MET A 155 -8.83 5.79 11.26
N LEU A 156 -8.36 4.99 10.30
CA LEU A 156 -8.95 3.68 10.05
C LEU A 156 -8.68 2.69 11.20
N GLN A 157 -7.47 2.67 11.77
CA GLN A 157 -7.16 1.80 12.90
C GLN A 157 -8.00 2.15 14.14
N GLN A 158 -8.20 3.43 14.45
CA GLN A 158 -9.04 3.86 15.56
C GLN A 158 -10.49 3.44 15.36
N ALA A 159 -11.05 3.70 14.17
CA ALA A 159 -12.41 3.31 13.84
C ALA A 159 -12.59 1.77 13.92
N HIS A 160 -11.59 1.02 13.44
CA HIS A 160 -11.62 -0.44 13.48
C HIS A 160 -11.49 -0.97 14.92
N LEU A 161 -10.58 -0.42 15.73
CA LEU A 161 -10.42 -0.78 17.14
C LEU A 161 -11.70 -0.49 17.92
N GLN A 162 -12.32 0.67 17.71
CA GLN A 162 -13.56 1.06 18.36
C GLN A 162 -14.73 0.13 18.02
N ARG A 163 -14.90 -0.22 16.74
CA ARG A 163 -16.04 -1.04 16.29
C ARG A 163 -15.83 -2.54 16.52
N PHE A 164 -14.62 -3.03 16.33
CA PHE A 164 -14.32 -4.47 16.31
C PHE A 164 -13.48 -4.96 17.49
N GLY A 165 -13.02 -4.06 18.37
CA GLY A 165 -12.25 -4.41 19.56
C GLY A 165 -10.83 -4.92 19.29
N GLN A 166 -10.36 -4.81 18.05
CA GLN A 166 -9.03 -5.27 17.63
C GLN A 166 -8.44 -4.37 16.56
N LEU A 167 -7.11 -4.34 16.45
CA LEU A 167 -6.42 -3.68 15.34
C LEU A 167 -6.69 -4.43 14.03
N ALA A 168 -6.85 -3.70 12.94
CA ALA A 168 -6.92 -4.26 11.60
C ALA A 168 -5.53 -4.75 11.15
N CYS A 169 -5.50 -5.67 10.18
CA CYS A 169 -4.27 -6.12 9.52
C CYS A 169 -3.77 -5.07 8.51
N ILE A 170 -3.43 -3.89 9.00
CA ILE A 170 -2.92 -2.73 8.25
C ILE A 170 -1.86 -2.02 9.11
N PRO A 171 -0.99 -1.15 8.54
CA PRO A 171 -0.06 -0.35 9.31
C PRO A 171 -0.73 0.35 10.49
N THR A 172 -0.16 0.21 11.69
CA THR A 172 -0.50 1.06 12.84
C THR A 172 0.62 2.07 13.02
N PRO A 173 0.42 3.35 12.69
CA PRO A 173 1.47 4.36 12.73
C PRO A 173 1.94 4.58 14.17
N LEU A 174 3.25 4.79 14.34
CA LEU A 174 3.89 4.99 15.65
C LEU A 174 4.52 6.38 15.75
N LEU A 175 5.37 6.74 14.79
CA LEU A 175 6.08 8.01 14.75
C LEU A 175 6.26 8.47 13.31
N VAL A 176 6.22 9.78 13.11
CA VAL A 176 6.80 10.43 11.92
C VAL A 176 7.90 11.37 12.39
N LEU A 177 9.08 11.23 11.81
CA LEU A 177 10.30 11.93 12.24
C LEU A 177 10.86 12.72 11.06
N ALA A 178 11.13 14.01 11.26
CA ALA A 178 11.76 14.85 10.26
C ALA A 178 13.26 14.58 10.19
N TRP A 179 13.79 14.50 8.98
CA TRP A 179 15.22 14.51 8.76
C TRP A 179 15.78 15.94 8.72
N PRO A 180 17.03 16.15 9.18
CA PRO A 180 17.71 17.43 9.02
C PRO A 180 17.70 17.93 7.57
N ALA A 181 17.61 19.25 7.39
CA ALA A 181 17.64 19.88 6.06
C ALA A 181 18.80 19.42 5.16
N SER A 182 19.96 19.10 5.75
CA SER A 182 21.13 18.59 5.01
C SER A 182 20.87 17.26 4.30
N ALA A 183 20.01 16.39 4.85
CA ALA A 183 19.62 15.13 4.19
C ALA A 183 18.82 15.42 2.93
N ARG A 184 17.88 16.37 3.00
CA ARG A 184 17.10 16.83 1.83
C ARG A 184 18.02 17.44 0.77
N GLU A 185 18.88 18.37 1.15
CA GLU A 185 19.79 19.05 0.21
C GLU A 185 20.72 18.07 -0.51
N SER A 186 21.29 17.11 0.23
CA SER A 186 22.09 16.02 -0.32
C SER A 186 21.29 15.18 -1.32
N HIS A 187 20.07 14.78 -0.96
CA HIS A 187 19.21 13.95 -1.81
C HIS A 187 18.78 14.66 -3.10
N LEU A 188 18.36 15.93 -2.98
CA LEU A 188 17.98 16.75 -4.15
C LEU A 188 19.17 16.97 -5.08
N THR A 189 20.37 17.17 -4.53
CA THR A 189 21.59 17.31 -5.33
C THR A 189 21.86 16.05 -6.15
N ALA A 190 21.70 14.86 -5.56
CA ALA A 190 21.85 13.59 -6.28
C ALA A 190 20.81 13.40 -7.40
N LEU A 191 19.58 13.88 -7.21
CA LEU A 191 18.50 13.75 -8.20
C LEU A 191 18.62 14.71 -9.39
N ARG A 192 19.22 15.90 -9.20
CA ARG A 192 19.24 16.97 -10.24
C ARG A 192 19.82 16.54 -11.59
N SER A 193 20.82 15.66 -11.59
CA SER A 193 21.44 15.17 -12.84
C SER A 193 20.75 13.93 -13.41
N LEU A 194 19.81 13.34 -12.67
CA LEU A 194 19.16 12.07 -13.00
C LEU A 194 17.72 12.22 -13.51
N LEU A 195 17.09 13.35 -13.21
CA LEU A 195 15.70 13.64 -13.55
C LEU A 195 15.58 14.73 -14.61
N SER A 196 14.54 14.68 -15.43
CA SER A 196 14.15 15.83 -16.26
C SER A 196 13.69 17.02 -15.39
N GLU A 197 13.77 18.23 -15.95
CA GLU A 197 13.34 19.47 -15.26
C GLU A 197 11.90 19.39 -14.74
N ARG A 198 11.00 18.75 -15.51
CA ARG A 198 9.60 18.55 -15.08
C ARG A 198 9.53 17.64 -13.85
N ALA A 199 10.19 16.49 -13.87
CA ALA A 199 10.21 15.57 -12.73
C ALA A 199 10.88 16.22 -11.50
N MET A 200 11.97 16.96 -11.70
CA MET A 200 12.67 17.65 -10.62
C MET A 200 11.78 18.70 -9.94
N ARG A 201 11.01 19.50 -10.69
CA ARG A 201 10.07 20.48 -10.10
C ARG A 201 9.02 19.85 -9.20
N ILE A 202 8.51 18.67 -9.58
CA ILE A 202 7.58 17.92 -8.74
C ILE A 202 8.30 17.49 -7.46
N VAL A 203 9.49 16.91 -7.55
CA VAL A 203 10.28 16.50 -6.39
C VAL A 203 10.60 17.68 -5.46
N GLU A 204 10.97 18.84 -5.99
CA GLU A 204 11.24 20.06 -5.20
C GLU A 204 9.99 20.54 -4.48
N THR A 205 8.83 20.49 -5.14
CA THR A 205 7.53 20.84 -4.55
C THR A 205 7.14 19.84 -3.46
N SER A 206 7.19 18.54 -3.75
CA SER A 206 6.84 17.48 -2.79
C SER A 206 7.76 17.46 -1.57
N SER A 207 9.01 17.92 -1.71
CA SER A 207 9.99 17.99 -0.61
C SER A 207 10.03 19.33 0.11
N ALA A 208 9.12 20.28 -0.19
CA ALA A 208 9.17 21.64 0.37
C ALA A 208 9.19 21.65 1.91
N ASP A 209 8.42 20.78 2.54
CA ASP A 209 8.32 20.64 4.00
C ASP A 209 9.42 19.77 4.63
N GLY A 210 10.39 19.32 3.83
CA GLY A 210 11.44 18.41 4.27
C GLY A 210 11.21 16.96 3.84
N LEU A 211 12.17 16.11 4.20
CA LEU A 211 12.07 14.66 4.12
C LEU A 211 11.81 14.10 5.52
N ALA A 212 11.17 12.95 5.59
CA ALA A 212 10.86 12.30 6.86
C ALA A 212 11.17 10.81 6.84
N ALA A 213 10.93 10.16 7.96
CA ALA A 213 10.69 8.72 8.04
C ALA A 213 9.39 8.48 8.81
N ILE A 214 8.65 7.44 8.42
CA ILE A 214 7.49 6.94 9.15
C ILE A 214 7.81 5.57 9.72
N ILE A 215 7.53 5.43 11.01
CA ILE A 215 7.61 4.17 11.74
C ILE A 215 6.19 3.68 12.00
N TYR A 216 5.93 2.44 11.64
CA TYR A 216 4.64 1.80 11.90
C TYR A 216 4.83 0.34 12.33
N TYR A 217 3.92 -0.14 13.17
CA TYR A 217 3.79 -1.55 13.49
C TYR A 217 2.96 -2.26 12.42
N TYR A 218 3.32 -3.50 12.10
CA TYR A 218 2.49 -4.41 11.32
C TYR A 218 2.56 -5.83 11.94
N PRO A 219 1.45 -6.61 11.95
CA PRO A 219 1.40 -7.89 12.68
C PRO A 219 2.36 -8.99 12.21
N SER A 220 2.83 -8.90 10.97
CA SER A 220 3.72 -9.87 10.33
C SER A 220 4.73 -9.17 9.40
N LEU A 221 5.69 -9.89 8.81
CA LEU A 221 6.46 -9.32 7.71
C LEU A 221 5.54 -9.17 6.48
N PRO A 222 5.31 -7.95 5.94
CA PRO A 222 4.36 -7.76 4.86
C PRO A 222 4.89 -8.31 3.52
N LEU A 223 4.65 -9.60 3.27
CA LEU A 223 4.89 -10.22 1.98
C LEU A 223 3.75 -9.87 1.01
N ARG A 224 4.00 -8.84 0.19
CA ARG A 224 3.07 -8.33 -0.82
C ARG A 224 2.89 -9.28 -2.02
N VAL A 225 1.73 -9.22 -2.67
CA VAL A 225 1.43 -9.98 -3.90
C VAL A 225 2.48 -9.73 -4.99
N ALA A 226 2.97 -8.49 -5.12
CA ALA A 226 4.01 -8.12 -6.08
C ALA A 226 5.38 -8.83 -5.89
N HIS A 227 5.61 -9.50 -4.74
CA HIS A 227 6.81 -10.31 -4.52
C HIS A 227 6.66 -11.77 -4.97
N LEU A 228 5.43 -12.25 -5.10
CA LEU A 228 5.13 -13.66 -5.37
C LEU A 228 5.84 -14.21 -6.61
N PRO A 229 6.00 -13.49 -7.74
CA PRO A 229 6.73 -14.04 -8.88
C PRO A 229 8.15 -14.48 -8.53
N VAL A 230 8.85 -13.75 -7.65
CA VAL A 230 10.20 -14.09 -7.21
C VAL A 230 10.17 -15.17 -6.14
N GLU A 231 9.31 -15.05 -5.13
CA GLU A 231 9.22 -16.03 -4.05
C GLU A 231 8.78 -17.41 -4.54
N LEU A 232 7.76 -17.48 -5.40
CA LEU A 232 7.29 -18.74 -5.96
C LEU A 232 8.29 -19.35 -6.93
N LYS A 233 9.13 -18.56 -7.61
CA LYS A 233 10.20 -19.12 -8.46
C LYS A 233 11.20 -19.97 -7.65
N LYS A 234 11.42 -19.63 -6.37
CA LYS A 234 12.28 -20.40 -5.46
C LYS A 234 11.72 -21.79 -5.15
N LEU A 235 10.40 -21.99 -5.29
CA LEU A 235 9.71 -23.27 -5.07
C LEU A 235 9.72 -24.20 -6.30
N GLY A 236 10.52 -23.88 -7.32
CA GLY A 236 10.70 -24.71 -8.51
C GLY A 236 9.68 -24.46 -9.62
N THR A 237 9.44 -25.48 -10.44
CA THR A 237 8.67 -25.41 -11.70
C THR A 237 7.23 -25.91 -11.59
N ALA A 238 6.77 -26.27 -10.39
CA ALA A 238 5.39 -26.67 -10.18
C ALA A 238 4.39 -25.59 -10.66
N PRO A 239 3.16 -25.97 -11.03
CA PRO A 239 2.13 -25.00 -11.43
C PRO A 239 1.94 -23.88 -10.39
N TRP A 240 1.62 -22.67 -10.85
CA TRP A 240 1.52 -21.47 -10.01
C TRP A 240 0.70 -21.70 -8.73
N LEU A 241 -0.53 -22.21 -8.87
CA LEU A 241 -1.43 -22.44 -7.75
C LEU A 241 -0.88 -23.45 -6.74
N GLN A 242 -0.17 -24.48 -7.19
CA GLN A 242 0.46 -25.44 -6.26
C GLN A 242 1.55 -24.77 -5.45
N ARG A 243 2.42 -23.98 -6.10
CA ARG A 243 3.47 -23.21 -5.40
C ARG A 243 2.86 -22.18 -4.46
N LEU A 244 1.78 -21.52 -4.88
CA LEU A 244 1.05 -20.55 -4.05
C LEU A 244 0.49 -21.21 -2.79
N SER A 245 -0.14 -22.37 -2.91
CA SER A 245 -0.62 -23.16 -1.78
C SER A 245 0.52 -23.57 -0.85
N SER A 246 1.66 -24.01 -1.40
CA SER A 246 2.84 -24.34 -0.58
C SER A 246 3.41 -23.13 0.16
N LEU A 247 3.48 -21.96 -0.48
CA LEU A 247 3.96 -20.73 0.14
C LEU A 247 3.02 -20.29 1.27
N THR A 248 1.73 -20.18 1.00
CA THR A 248 0.71 -19.73 1.97
C THR A 248 0.59 -20.69 3.15
N ALA A 249 0.76 -22.00 2.95
CA ALA A 249 0.82 -22.98 4.03
C ALA A 249 1.98 -22.71 5.01
N GLY A 250 3.10 -22.15 4.54
CA GLY A 250 4.21 -21.71 5.40
C GLY A 250 3.83 -20.56 6.35
N TYR A 251 2.76 -19.83 6.05
CA TYR A 251 2.17 -18.79 6.91
C TYR A 251 0.92 -19.29 7.66
N GLY A 252 0.62 -20.59 7.61
CA GLY A 252 -0.59 -21.16 8.21
C GLY A 252 -1.89 -20.77 7.49
N LEU A 253 -1.81 -20.40 6.21
CA LEU A 253 -2.95 -19.93 5.41
C LEU A 253 -3.18 -20.81 4.19
N THR A 254 -4.40 -20.76 3.66
CA THR A 254 -4.72 -21.25 2.31
C THR A 254 -4.90 -20.04 1.39
N PRO A 255 -4.74 -20.18 0.07
CA PRO A 255 -5.04 -19.08 -0.86
C PRO A 255 -6.47 -18.55 -0.70
N GLU A 256 -7.43 -19.43 -0.37
CA GLU A 256 -8.81 -19.05 -0.05
C GLU A 256 -8.89 -18.13 1.17
N HIS A 257 -8.22 -18.48 2.28
CA HIS A 257 -8.19 -17.62 3.48
C HIS A 257 -7.56 -16.25 3.21
N VAL A 258 -6.55 -16.17 2.33
CA VAL A 258 -5.95 -14.88 1.95
C VAL A 258 -6.98 -13.98 1.26
N VAL A 259 -7.67 -14.51 0.25
CA VAL A 259 -8.70 -13.77 -0.50
C VAL A 259 -9.88 -13.40 0.40
N ASP A 260 -10.34 -14.34 1.23
CA ASP A 260 -11.41 -14.15 2.20
C ASP A 260 -11.12 -12.98 3.14
N ARG A 261 -9.90 -12.91 3.69
CA ARG A 261 -9.46 -11.84 4.57
C ARG A 261 -9.36 -10.48 3.88
N TRP A 262 -8.90 -10.42 2.62
CA TRP A 262 -8.94 -9.16 1.87
C TRP A 262 -10.38 -8.67 1.66
N ILE A 263 -11.30 -9.57 1.29
CA ILE A 263 -12.71 -9.23 1.11
C ILE A 263 -13.32 -8.75 2.44
N ASP A 264 -13.03 -9.44 3.55
CA ASP A 264 -13.51 -9.04 4.87
C ASP A 264 -12.95 -7.69 5.30
N LEU A 265 -11.65 -7.44 5.13
CA LEU A 265 -11.02 -6.17 5.48
C LEU A 265 -11.60 -5.01 4.67
N VAL A 266 -11.80 -5.18 3.35
CA VAL A 266 -12.45 -4.15 2.52
C VAL A 266 -13.90 -3.93 2.93
N ALA A 267 -14.65 -4.99 3.26
CA ALA A 267 -16.02 -4.84 3.79
C ALA A 267 -16.02 -4.00 5.08
N ARG A 268 -15.08 -4.27 6.00
CA ARG A 268 -14.95 -3.51 7.24
C ARG A 268 -14.57 -2.06 7.00
N MET A 269 -13.64 -1.77 6.09
CA MET A 269 -13.28 -0.40 5.72
C MET A 269 -14.50 0.39 5.23
N LEU A 270 -15.25 -0.19 4.29
CA LEU A 270 -16.46 0.41 3.74
C LEU A 270 -17.55 0.58 4.81
N ALA A 271 -17.76 -0.42 5.68
CA ALA A 271 -18.70 -0.34 6.78
C ALA A 271 -18.33 0.72 7.82
N LEU A 272 -17.04 1.00 8.00
CA LEU A 272 -16.54 2.08 8.85
C LEU A 272 -16.61 3.46 8.17
N GLY A 273 -17.10 3.56 6.93
CA GLY A 273 -17.22 4.82 6.21
C GLY A 273 -15.94 5.27 5.50
N PHE A 274 -15.08 4.33 5.10
CA PHE A 274 -13.84 4.62 4.38
C PHE A 274 -13.82 3.97 3.00
N LEU A 275 -13.43 4.75 1.98
CA LEU A 275 -13.08 4.21 0.67
C LEU A 275 -11.58 3.89 0.62
N PRO A 276 -11.18 2.77 0.02
CA PRO A 276 -9.79 2.31 0.00
C PRO A 276 -8.93 3.00 -1.07
N GLY A 277 -9.42 4.09 -1.66
CA GLY A 277 -8.74 4.84 -2.71
C GLY A 277 -9.46 6.15 -3.02
N ARG A 278 -8.71 7.14 -3.50
CA ARG A 278 -9.25 8.39 -4.08
C ARG A 278 -9.04 8.37 -5.58
N THR A 279 -9.87 9.07 -6.33
CA THR A 279 -9.74 9.16 -7.80
C THR A 279 -8.36 9.62 -8.25
N GLU A 280 -7.70 10.50 -7.50
CA GLU A 280 -6.35 10.99 -7.81
C GLU A 280 -5.28 9.92 -7.68
N HIS A 281 -5.58 8.80 -7.01
CA HIS A 281 -4.65 7.69 -6.81
C HIS A 281 -4.92 6.49 -7.74
N ILE A 282 -5.97 6.56 -8.58
CA ILE A 282 -6.32 5.48 -9.52
C ILE A 282 -5.19 5.29 -10.53
N GLY A 283 -4.62 4.08 -10.57
CA GLY A 283 -3.50 3.74 -11.45
C GLY A 283 -2.17 4.34 -11.03
N ILE A 284 -2.12 4.96 -9.85
CA ILE A 284 -0.94 5.61 -9.27
C ILE A 284 -0.50 4.89 -7.97
N GLY A 285 -1.43 4.27 -7.26
CA GLY A 285 -1.12 3.41 -6.11
C GLY A 285 -2.23 3.35 -5.07
N HIS A 286 -3.34 2.70 -5.39
CA HIS A 286 -4.35 2.35 -4.40
C HIS A 286 -3.84 1.31 -3.39
N CYS A 287 -4.36 1.35 -2.15
CA CYS A 287 -3.95 0.39 -1.13
C CYS A 287 -4.36 -1.05 -1.50
N LEU A 288 -5.36 -1.22 -2.37
CA LEU A 288 -5.84 -2.52 -2.83
C LEU A 288 -4.99 -3.14 -3.94
N GLU A 289 -4.06 -2.40 -4.55
CA GLU A 289 -3.25 -2.90 -5.65
C GLU A 289 -2.23 -3.95 -5.18
N MET A 290 -1.73 -4.78 -6.11
CA MET A 290 -0.86 -5.93 -5.80
C MET A 290 0.46 -5.55 -5.10
N GLN A 291 0.95 -4.32 -5.28
CA GLN A 291 2.12 -3.80 -4.58
C GLN A 291 1.85 -3.44 -3.12
N ASN A 292 0.59 -3.41 -2.70
CA ASN A 292 0.15 -3.00 -1.37
C ASN A 292 -0.63 -4.11 -0.64
N ALA A 293 -1.26 -5.04 -1.37
CA ALA A 293 -1.91 -6.21 -0.81
C ALA A 293 -0.91 -7.23 -0.26
N VAL A 294 -1.08 -7.64 1.00
CA VAL A 294 -0.22 -8.58 1.73
C VAL A 294 -0.90 -9.94 1.86
N ILE A 295 -0.15 -11.03 1.69
CA ILE A 295 -0.71 -12.39 1.69
C ILE A 295 -1.28 -12.86 3.03
N ASP A 296 -1.14 -12.09 4.10
CA ASP A 296 -1.81 -12.38 5.37
C ASP A 296 -3.26 -11.87 5.42
N GLY A 297 -3.72 -11.23 4.35
CA GLY A 297 -5.04 -10.64 4.22
C GLY A 297 -5.08 -9.13 4.49
N GLY A 298 -3.93 -8.51 4.74
CA GLY A 298 -3.81 -7.07 4.99
C GLY A 298 -3.42 -6.22 3.79
N PHE A 299 -3.28 -4.91 4.04
CA PHE A 299 -2.83 -3.91 3.08
C PHE A 299 -1.80 -2.98 3.71
N VAL A 300 -0.88 -2.43 2.90
CA VAL A 300 0.08 -1.38 3.30
C VAL A 300 -0.03 -0.17 2.37
N ASP A 301 0.67 0.93 2.67
CA ASP A 301 0.62 2.19 1.91
C ASP A 301 -0.80 2.79 1.85
N LEU A 302 -1.29 3.22 3.02
CA LEU A 302 -2.68 3.61 3.23
C LEU A 302 -3.00 5.08 2.92
N GLY A 303 -2.04 5.88 2.43
CA GLY A 303 -2.27 7.29 2.11
C GLY A 303 -3.34 7.55 1.05
N SER A 304 -3.76 6.52 0.32
CA SER A 304 -4.87 6.62 -0.65
C SER A 304 -6.27 6.51 -0.02
N ILE A 305 -6.40 6.17 1.26
CA ILE A 305 -7.69 6.08 1.94
C ILE A 305 -8.34 7.47 2.09
N ILE A 306 -9.66 7.50 2.05
CA ILE A 306 -10.46 8.70 2.30
C ILE A 306 -11.72 8.37 3.08
N SER A 307 -12.16 9.28 3.96
CA SER A 307 -13.48 9.18 4.55
C SER A 307 -14.55 9.41 3.49
N MET A 308 -15.60 8.59 3.48
CA MET A 308 -16.75 8.81 2.59
C MET A 308 -17.39 10.19 2.83
N ALA A 309 -17.33 10.72 4.05
CA ALA A 309 -17.84 12.06 4.38
C ALA A 309 -17.12 13.20 3.64
N GLU A 310 -15.88 12.98 3.19
CA GLU A 310 -15.11 13.96 2.42
C GLU A 310 -15.41 13.93 0.91
N VAL A 311 -16.14 12.91 0.45
CA VAL A 311 -16.46 12.74 -0.97
C VAL A 311 -17.63 13.66 -1.36
N ARG A 312 -17.30 14.66 -2.17
CA ARG A 312 -18.16 15.84 -2.46
C ARG A 312 -19.42 15.54 -3.27
N SER A 313 -19.50 14.42 -3.97
CA SER A 313 -20.64 14.10 -4.83
C SER A 313 -20.91 12.59 -4.91
N ASP A 314 -22.15 12.24 -5.22
CA ASP A 314 -22.57 10.85 -5.43
C ASP A 314 -21.85 10.20 -6.62
N ALA A 315 -21.59 10.98 -7.69
CA ALA A 315 -20.82 10.51 -8.83
C ALA A 315 -19.39 10.10 -8.43
N ALA A 316 -18.67 10.98 -7.73
CA ALA A 316 -17.31 10.68 -7.25
C ALA A 316 -17.30 9.49 -6.27
N PHE A 317 -18.32 9.38 -5.40
CA PHE A 317 -18.47 8.24 -4.50
C PHE A 317 -18.61 6.93 -5.28
N MET A 318 -19.50 6.91 -6.28
CA MET A 318 -19.72 5.74 -7.11
C MET A 318 -18.48 5.37 -7.93
N GLU A 319 -17.77 6.33 -8.51
CA GLU A 319 -16.52 6.09 -9.23
C GLU A 319 -15.46 5.45 -8.33
N MET A 320 -15.24 5.99 -7.13
CA MET A 320 -14.26 5.45 -6.17
C MET A 320 -14.66 4.06 -5.67
N LEU A 321 -15.96 3.82 -5.42
CA LEU A 321 -16.47 2.52 -5.00
C LEU A 321 -16.26 1.45 -6.09
N MET A 322 -16.58 1.78 -7.35
CA MET A 322 -16.37 0.89 -8.47
C MET A 322 -14.89 0.64 -8.76
N ALA A 323 -14.04 1.68 -8.59
CA ALA A 323 -12.60 1.53 -8.69
C ALA A 323 -12.06 0.56 -7.62
N ALA A 324 -12.56 0.62 -6.39
CA ALA A 324 -12.19 -0.30 -5.32
C ALA A 324 -12.57 -1.76 -5.64
N PHE A 325 -13.75 -1.99 -6.21
CA PHE A 325 -14.17 -3.33 -6.65
C PHE A 325 -13.27 -3.88 -7.76
N ALA A 326 -12.91 -3.03 -8.72
CA ALA A 326 -11.98 -3.36 -9.77
C ALA A 326 -10.58 -3.68 -9.21
N ASP A 327 -10.01 -2.84 -8.34
CA ASP A 327 -8.67 -3.08 -7.79
C ASP A 327 -8.60 -4.34 -6.93
N LEU A 328 -9.60 -4.60 -6.08
CA LEU A 328 -9.65 -5.82 -5.29
C LEU A 328 -9.70 -7.05 -6.21
N SER A 329 -10.55 -7.04 -7.24
CA SER A 329 -10.68 -8.14 -8.19
C SER A 329 -9.41 -8.35 -9.02
N LYS A 330 -8.77 -7.25 -9.42
CA LYS A 330 -7.47 -7.21 -10.12
C LYS A 330 -6.36 -7.83 -9.26
N THR A 331 -6.33 -7.53 -7.97
CA THR A 331 -5.37 -8.08 -7.01
C THR A 331 -5.60 -9.56 -6.75
N VAL A 332 -6.86 -9.99 -6.55
CA VAL A 332 -7.20 -11.41 -6.43
C VAL A 332 -6.79 -12.19 -7.69
N ARG A 333 -7.04 -11.63 -8.88
CA ARG A 333 -6.61 -12.21 -10.15
C ARG A 333 -5.08 -12.37 -10.21
N HIS A 334 -4.32 -11.36 -9.80
CA HIS A 334 -2.85 -11.42 -9.75
C HIS A 334 -2.33 -12.48 -8.79
N PHE A 335 -2.93 -12.53 -7.61
CA PHE A 335 -2.61 -13.52 -6.61
C PHE A 335 -2.83 -14.95 -7.14
N MET A 336 -3.96 -15.20 -7.80
CA MET A 336 -4.35 -16.52 -8.26
C MET A 336 -3.66 -16.97 -9.56
N LEU A 337 -3.35 -16.04 -10.48
CA LEU A 337 -2.85 -16.38 -11.81
C LEU A 337 -1.39 -15.98 -12.06
N GLY A 338 -0.80 -15.21 -11.14
CA GLY A 338 0.54 -14.68 -11.26
C GLY A 338 0.63 -13.47 -12.17
N PRO A 339 1.84 -13.13 -12.66
CA PRO A 339 2.04 -11.96 -13.51
C PRO A 339 1.34 -12.17 -14.85
N VAL A 340 0.27 -11.43 -15.09
CA VAL A 340 -0.42 -11.41 -16.38
C VAL A 340 -0.14 -10.09 -17.07
N ALA A 341 -0.18 -10.10 -18.40
CA ALA A 341 0.08 -8.92 -19.19
C ALA A 341 -1.00 -7.83 -18.97
N ASP A 342 -0.57 -6.57 -18.95
CA ASP A 342 -1.39 -5.34 -18.94
C ASP A 342 -2.58 -5.29 -17.96
N VAL A 343 -2.27 -5.49 -16.69
CA VAL A 343 -3.22 -5.38 -15.58
C VAL A 343 -3.95 -4.04 -15.54
N GLU A 344 -3.22 -2.96 -15.83
CA GLU A 344 -3.80 -1.62 -15.83
C GLU A 344 -4.70 -1.36 -17.04
N ALA A 345 -4.67 -2.22 -18.07
CA ALA A 345 -5.64 -2.15 -19.17
C ALA A 345 -6.96 -2.80 -18.79
N GLU A 346 -7.01 -3.60 -17.73
CA GLU A 346 -8.25 -4.27 -17.31
C GLU A 346 -9.35 -3.26 -16.95
N TYR A 347 -9.00 -2.02 -16.59
CA TYR A 347 -9.94 -0.91 -16.43
C TYR A 347 -10.62 -0.49 -17.75
N ARG A 348 -9.87 -0.51 -18.86
CA ARG A 348 -10.34 -0.05 -20.18
C ARG A 348 -10.83 -1.21 -21.07
N ASN A 349 -10.30 -2.40 -20.84
CA ASN A 349 -10.53 -3.60 -21.62
C ASN A 349 -10.43 -4.83 -20.70
N PRO A 350 -11.47 -5.12 -19.90
CA PRO A 350 -11.45 -6.23 -18.96
C PRO A 350 -11.41 -7.57 -19.70
N SER A 351 -10.44 -8.40 -19.35
CA SER A 351 -10.36 -9.80 -19.75
C SER A 351 -11.53 -10.60 -19.18
N LEU A 352 -11.86 -11.72 -19.82
CA LEU A 352 -12.88 -12.64 -19.31
C LEU A 352 -12.57 -13.14 -17.90
N LEU A 353 -11.27 -13.26 -17.55
CA LEU A 353 -10.83 -13.63 -16.21
C LEU A 353 -11.10 -12.52 -15.21
N MET A 354 -10.88 -11.26 -15.58
CA MET A 354 -11.24 -10.12 -14.74
C MET A 354 -12.75 -10.04 -14.50
N LEU A 355 -13.56 -10.23 -15.55
CA LEU A 355 -15.02 -10.31 -15.42
C LEU A 355 -15.46 -11.46 -14.50
N ALA A 356 -14.83 -12.63 -14.62
CA ALA A 356 -15.09 -13.76 -13.73
C ALA A 356 -14.70 -13.46 -12.28
N CYS A 357 -13.58 -12.77 -12.05
CA CYS A 357 -13.17 -12.32 -10.71
C CYS A 357 -14.19 -11.33 -10.12
N LEU A 358 -14.60 -10.30 -10.88
CA LEU A 358 -15.62 -9.34 -10.45
C LEU A 358 -16.94 -10.04 -10.05
N GLN A 359 -17.39 -10.99 -10.87
CA GLN A 359 -18.62 -11.78 -10.60
C GLN A 359 -18.55 -12.66 -9.35
N ARG A 360 -17.37 -12.88 -8.76
CA ARG A 360 -17.21 -13.68 -7.53
C ARG A 360 -16.84 -12.83 -6.33
N VAL A 361 -15.89 -11.92 -6.51
CA VAL A 361 -15.36 -11.06 -5.44
C VAL A 361 -16.40 -10.04 -5.00
N VAL A 362 -17.05 -9.35 -5.95
CA VAL A 362 -18.01 -8.29 -5.61
C VAL A 362 -19.23 -8.85 -4.87
N PRO A 363 -19.91 -9.91 -5.32
CA PRO A 363 -21.03 -10.46 -4.55
C PRO A 363 -20.63 -10.92 -3.14
N ALA A 364 -19.46 -11.52 -2.98
CA ALA A 364 -18.94 -11.94 -1.68
C ALA A 364 -18.67 -10.73 -0.76
N LEU A 365 -18.14 -9.63 -1.31
CA LEU A 365 -17.94 -8.37 -0.59
C LEU A 365 -19.28 -7.77 -0.16
N LEU A 366 -20.22 -7.62 -1.09
CA LEU A 366 -21.54 -7.06 -0.81
C LEU A 366 -22.33 -7.90 0.19
N GLN A 367 -22.19 -9.23 0.16
CA GLN A 367 -22.81 -10.11 1.15
C GLN A 367 -22.26 -9.86 2.56
N ARG A 368 -20.95 -9.63 2.72
CA ARG A 368 -20.37 -9.24 4.02
C ARG A 368 -20.83 -7.86 4.44
N LEU A 369 -20.91 -6.91 3.50
CA LEU A 369 -21.38 -5.56 3.81
C LEU A 369 -22.79 -5.53 4.40
N ARG A 370 -23.69 -6.35 3.85
CA ARG A 370 -25.08 -6.48 4.35
C ARG A 370 -25.17 -6.95 5.81
N THR A 371 -24.13 -7.53 6.40
CA THR A 371 -24.17 -7.97 7.81
C THR A 371 -23.87 -6.83 8.80
N TYR A 372 -23.38 -5.69 8.31
CA TYR A 372 -23.07 -4.54 9.14
C TYR A 372 -24.28 -3.61 9.27
N PRO A 373 -24.69 -3.25 10.49
CA PRO A 373 -25.66 -2.18 10.67
C PRO A 373 -25.03 -0.82 10.39
N ASP A 374 -25.89 0.19 10.18
CA ASP A 374 -25.53 1.61 10.16
C ASP A 374 -24.48 1.96 9.09
N LEU A 375 -24.69 1.47 7.87
CA LEU A 375 -23.84 1.84 6.73
C LEU A 375 -24.04 3.30 6.34
N GLU A 376 -23.00 3.87 5.71
CA GLU A 376 -23.11 5.19 5.10
C GLU A 376 -24.29 5.23 4.10
N PRO A 377 -25.13 6.28 4.07
CA PRO A 377 -26.40 6.25 3.34
C PRO A 377 -26.29 5.96 1.84
N ARG A 378 -25.24 6.45 1.15
CA ARG A 378 -25.01 6.16 -0.27
C ARG A 378 -24.59 4.70 -0.47
N LEU A 379 -23.80 4.15 0.44
CA LEU A 379 -23.46 2.72 0.43
C LEU A 379 -24.70 1.85 0.69
N GLN A 380 -25.55 2.21 1.65
CA GLN A 380 -26.81 1.51 1.90
C GLN A 380 -27.72 1.56 0.66
N ALA A 381 -27.91 2.74 0.07
CA ALA A 381 -28.69 2.90 -1.15
C ALA A 381 -28.15 2.04 -2.31
N TYR A 382 -26.83 1.92 -2.45
CA TYR A 382 -26.21 1.03 -3.44
C TYR A 382 -26.57 -0.44 -3.19
N LEU A 383 -26.52 -0.91 -1.93
CA LEU A 383 -26.88 -2.28 -1.58
C LEU A 383 -28.37 -2.56 -1.83
N ASP A 384 -29.26 -1.63 -1.45
CA ASP A 384 -30.70 -1.77 -1.65
C ASP A 384 -31.06 -1.84 -3.14
N ARG A 385 -30.36 -1.06 -3.98
CA ARG A 385 -30.53 -1.07 -5.45
C ARG A 385 -30.06 -2.38 -6.08
N SER A 386 -29.03 -3.02 -5.53
CA SER A 386 -28.52 -4.30 -6.07
C SER A 386 -29.53 -5.45 -6.02
N GLU A 387 -30.68 -5.25 -5.37
CA GLU A 387 -31.79 -6.20 -5.28
C GLU A 387 -32.92 -5.90 -6.28
N THR A 388 -32.81 -4.80 -7.06
CA THR A 388 -33.75 -4.44 -8.13
C THR A 388 -33.34 -5.02 -9.50
N SER A 389 -34.24 -4.92 -10.49
CA SER A 389 -33.95 -5.32 -11.88
C SER A 389 -32.62 -4.71 -12.36
N CYS A 390 -31.74 -5.55 -12.93
CA CYS A 390 -30.44 -5.16 -13.49
C CYS A 390 -30.53 -3.92 -14.39
N PHE A 391 -31.58 -3.83 -15.22
CA PHE A 391 -31.79 -2.66 -16.08
C PHE A 391 -32.08 -1.38 -15.29
N SER A 392 -32.89 -1.45 -14.22
CA SER A 392 -33.21 -0.30 -13.38
C SER A 392 -31.99 0.17 -12.57
N ALA A 393 -31.22 -0.78 -12.04
CA ALA A 393 -29.95 -0.50 -11.37
C ALA A 393 -28.95 0.19 -12.32
N LEU A 394 -28.78 -0.35 -13.53
CA LEU A 394 -27.88 0.25 -14.54
C LEU A 394 -28.34 1.64 -15.00
N VAL A 395 -29.64 1.86 -15.22
CA VAL A 395 -30.14 3.20 -15.59
C VAL A 395 -29.84 4.21 -14.49
N GLU A 396 -30.01 3.84 -13.22
CA GLU A 396 -29.73 4.75 -12.11
C GLU A 396 -28.23 4.98 -11.90
N GLU A 397 -27.40 3.94 -12.02
CA GLU A 397 -25.93 4.08 -12.01
C GLU A 397 -25.44 4.99 -13.15
N PHE A 398 -25.97 4.82 -14.36
CA PHE A 398 -25.64 5.68 -15.50
C PHE A 398 -26.12 7.12 -15.30
N ARG A 399 -27.21 7.36 -14.56
CA ARG A 399 -27.61 8.73 -14.17
C ARG A 399 -26.56 9.42 -13.31
N HIS A 400 -25.95 8.69 -12.39
CA HIS A 400 -24.91 9.25 -11.52
C HIS A 400 -23.60 9.47 -12.27
N LEU A 401 -23.19 8.50 -13.09
CA LEU A 401 -21.89 8.52 -13.76
C LEU A 401 -21.86 9.35 -15.04
N SER A 402 -22.99 9.46 -15.75
CA SER A 402 -23.06 10.20 -17.01
C SER A 402 -24.43 10.82 -17.22
N PRO A 403 -24.76 11.91 -16.49
CA PRO A 403 -26.01 12.63 -16.66
C PRO A 403 -26.28 13.03 -18.13
N ALA A 404 -25.21 13.36 -18.87
CA ALA A 404 -25.25 13.75 -20.27
C ALA A 404 -25.63 12.62 -21.24
N MET A 405 -25.31 11.35 -20.93
CA MET A 405 -25.67 10.21 -21.79
C MET A 405 -27.17 9.89 -21.78
N LEU A 406 -27.92 10.38 -20.80
CA LEU A 406 -29.35 10.13 -20.66
C LEU A 406 -30.23 11.25 -21.20
N ASN A 407 -29.62 12.37 -21.64
CA ASN A 407 -30.27 13.44 -22.40
C ASN A 407 -29.48 13.71 -23.70
N PRO A 408 -29.58 12.84 -24.71
CA PRO A 408 -28.86 13.01 -25.97
C PRO A 408 -29.31 14.23 -26.81
N VAL A 409 -30.33 14.99 -26.37
CA VAL A 409 -30.95 16.07 -27.14
C VAL A 409 -30.18 17.40 -27.04
N GLU A 410 -29.25 17.56 -26.09
CA GLU A 410 -28.55 18.86 -25.88
C GLU A 410 -27.12 18.91 -26.45
N HIS A 411 -26.65 17.86 -27.12
CA HIS A 411 -25.29 17.81 -27.71
C HIS A 411 -25.26 17.42 -29.20
N ALA A 412 -26.39 17.56 -29.90
CA ALA A 412 -26.45 17.44 -31.37
C ALA A 412 -26.25 18.80 -32.05
#